data_AF-A0A9Q4D248-F1
#
_entry.id   AF-A0A9Q4D248-F1
#
_cell.length_a   1.000
_cell.length_b   1.000
_cell.length_c   1.000
_cell.angle_alpha   90.00
_cell.angle_beta   90.00
_cell.angle_gamma   90.00
#
_symmetry.space_group_name_H-M   'P 1'
#
loop_
_entity.id
_entity.type
_entity.pdbx_description
1 polymer ?
#
loop_
_entity_poly.entity_id
_entity_poly.type
_entity_poly.pdbx_seq_one_letter_code
_entity_poly.pdbx_strand_id
1 'polypeptide(L)'
;MSTEDHAVDRLAHTATPAVDLPDFPVPSHDPRAVSDAVRPGSRIALSSSGAMVLLRHADVLAAAWDTEVFSSAVSRFLQLPNGLDGVEHAAFRRLIEPYFTDERMAALEPEVREVARQVCAEVVRAAGAGAVRCDAVSELGSRFAVRAMTRWLGWPADLEPTLLEWMADNQAATRSGRLDATADVARRYDEIIGSVLAPRRDGGDDPDGRPQDVTAELMRDQAPGRPLRDEELVSVLRNWTGGDLGSIALSLGVVLHYLATHRWLQDRVRSGGHPARAHRDRGRDPEDR
;
A
#
# COMPACT_ATOMS: atom_id res chain seq x y z
N MET A 1 -25.62 8.06 30.99
CA MET A 1 -25.25 9.34 30.34
C MET A 1 -23.77 9.52 30.57
N SER A 2 -22.96 8.77 29.82
CA SER A 2 -21.55 8.52 30.15
C SER A 2 -20.71 8.84 28.92
N THR A 3 -19.79 9.78 29.07
CA THR A 3 -18.44 9.87 28.46
C THR A 3 -18.22 9.78 26.94
N GLU A 4 -19.12 9.22 26.14
CA GLU A 4 -18.96 9.04 24.68
C GLU A 4 -19.36 10.28 23.87
N ASP A 5 -20.32 11.07 24.37
CA ASP A 5 -20.78 12.32 23.74
C ASP A 5 -19.72 13.44 23.68
N HIS A 6 -18.57 13.26 24.33
CA HIS A 6 -17.54 14.30 24.43
C HIS A 6 -16.44 14.20 23.36
N ALA A 7 -16.34 13.14 22.56
CA ALA A 7 -15.30 13.03 21.53
C ALA A 7 -15.68 13.79 20.25
N VAL A 8 -16.91 13.58 19.78
CA VAL A 8 -17.43 14.17 18.54
C VAL A 8 -17.62 15.69 18.67
N ASP A 9 -18.09 16.14 19.83
CA ASP A 9 -18.32 17.57 20.09
C ASP A 9 -17.01 18.38 20.24
N ARG A 10 -15.89 17.71 20.57
CA ARG A 10 -14.58 18.36 20.72
C ARG A 10 -13.86 18.66 19.40
N LEU A 11 -14.24 18.02 18.29
CA LEU A 11 -13.72 18.37 16.96
C LEU A 11 -14.61 19.41 16.25
N ALA A 12 -15.91 19.47 16.60
CA ALA A 12 -16.88 20.35 15.96
C ALA A 12 -16.92 21.79 16.51
N HIS A 13 -16.57 22.01 17.79
CA HIS A 13 -16.82 23.29 18.47
C HIS A 13 -15.62 24.22 18.73
N THR A 14 -14.45 23.96 18.15
CA THR A 14 -13.34 24.92 18.17
C THR A 14 -13.03 25.41 16.75
N ALA A 15 -13.79 26.41 16.30
CA ALA A 15 -13.49 27.20 15.11
C ALA A 15 -12.22 28.03 15.32
N THR A 16 -11.08 27.34 15.33
CA THR A 16 -9.77 27.95 15.02
C THR A 16 -9.81 28.22 13.52
N PRO A 17 -9.37 29.39 13.01
CA PRO A 17 -9.35 29.62 11.57
C PRO A 17 -8.54 28.49 10.93
N ALA A 18 -9.22 27.66 10.13
CA ALA A 18 -8.56 26.59 9.41
C ALA A 18 -7.56 27.25 8.47
N VAL A 19 -6.28 26.91 8.64
CA VAL A 19 -5.23 27.39 7.74
C VAL A 19 -5.40 26.65 6.42
N ASP A 20 -5.36 27.38 5.31
CA ASP A 20 -5.42 26.79 3.98
C ASP A 20 -4.12 26.04 3.69
N LEU A 21 -4.23 24.76 3.36
CA LEU A 21 -3.17 23.91 2.86
C LEU A 21 -3.39 23.61 1.37
N PRO A 22 -2.32 23.46 0.58
CA PRO A 22 -2.49 22.94 -0.77
C PRO A 22 -2.94 21.48 -0.72
N ASP A 23 -3.67 21.04 -1.73
CA ASP A 23 -3.86 19.60 -1.97
C ASP A 23 -2.50 18.97 -2.33
N PHE A 24 -2.06 18.00 -1.53
CA PHE A 24 -0.82 17.26 -1.78
C PHE A 24 -1.04 16.11 -2.77
N PRO A 25 -0.02 15.74 -3.56
CA PRO A 25 1.35 16.28 -3.57
C PRO A 25 1.51 17.58 -4.39
N VAL A 26 2.28 18.53 -3.87
CA VAL A 26 2.78 19.70 -4.64
C VAL A 26 4.24 19.43 -5.01
N PRO A 27 4.61 19.31 -6.31
CA PRO A 27 5.94 18.82 -6.72
C PRO A 27 7.15 19.57 -6.13
N SER A 28 6.99 20.84 -5.77
CA SER A 28 8.06 21.72 -5.26
C SER A 28 8.10 21.86 -3.74
N HIS A 29 7.19 21.20 -3.01
CA HIS A 29 7.08 21.37 -1.55
C HIS A 29 7.21 20.03 -0.83
N ASP A 30 8.00 19.99 0.24
CA ASP A 30 7.98 18.86 1.17
C ASP A 30 6.68 18.92 1.99
N PRO A 31 5.76 17.95 1.83
CA PRO A 31 4.49 17.94 2.57
C PRO A 31 4.69 17.93 4.09
N ARG A 32 5.82 17.39 4.57
CA ARG A 32 6.16 17.40 6.00
C ARG A 32 6.49 18.80 6.47
N ALA A 33 7.33 19.51 5.75
CA ALA A 33 7.71 20.88 6.10
C ALA A 33 6.49 21.83 6.10
N VAL A 34 5.61 21.69 5.11
CA VAL A 34 4.39 22.50 5.03
C VAL A 34 3.44 22.18 6.19
N SER A 35 3.18 20.90 6.46
CA SER A 35 2.30 20.52 7.58
C SER A 35 2.91 20.84 8.96
N ASP A 36 4.23 20.71 9.13
CA ASP A 36 4.95 21.05 10.36
C ASP A 36 4.94 22.56 10.65
N ALA A 37 4.92 23.41 9.62
CA ALA A 37 4.80 24.86 9.80
C ALA A 37 3.41 25.27 10.32
N VAL A 38 2.36 24.55 9.96
CA VAL A 38 0.97 24.86 10.35
C VAL A 38 0.58 24.21 11.69
N ARG A 39 1.09 23.01 11.96
CA ARG A 39 0.73 22.19 13.14
C ARG A 39 0.79 22.95 14.48
N PRO A 40 1.77 23.84 14.77
CA PRO A 40 1.82 24.59 16.02
C PRO A 40 0.60 25.52 16.25
N GLY A 41 0.08 26.11 15.18
CA GLY A 41 -1.01 27.09 15.23
C GLY A 41 -2.41 26.51 15.03
N SER A 42 -2.53 25.30 14.46
CA SER A 42 -3.83 24.65 14.27
C SER A 42 -3.76 23.12 14.38
N ARG A 43 -4.85 22.52 14.86
CA ARG A 43 -5.06 21.06 14.86
C ARG A 43 -5.65 20.56 13.54
N ILE A 44 -6.42 21.42 12.88
CA ILE A 44 -7.16 21.12 11.65
C ILE A 44 -6.86 22.22 10.63
N ALA A 45 -6.63 21.81 9.39
CA ALA A 45 -6.52 22.69 8.23
C ALA A 45 -7.60 22.34 7.21
N LEU A 46 -7.83 23.24 6.24
CA LEU A 46 -8.62 22.93 5.05
C LEU A 46 -7.67 22.84 3.87
N SER A 47 -7.84 21.83 3.03
CA SER A 47 -7.11 21.76 1.77
C SER A 47 -7.72 22.71 0.74
N SER A 48 -7.03 22.97 -0.37
CA SER A 48 -7.55 23.79 -1.47
C SER A 48 -8.84 23.24 -2.10
N SER A 49 -9.09 21.94 -1.98
CA SER A 49 -10.34 21.29 -2.39
C SER A 49 -11.44 21.32 -1.31
N GLY A 50 -11.17 21.92 -0.15
CA GLY A 50 -12.10 22.00 0.98
C GLY A 50 -12.11 20.77 1.88
N ALA A 51 -11.17 19.83 1.71
CA ALA A 51 -11.07 18.67 2.58
C ALA A 51 -10.49 19.05 3.95
N MET A 52 -11.00 18.46 5.02
CA MET A 52 -10.43 18.64 6.35
C MET A 52 -9.14 17.83 6.49
N VAL A 53 -8.07 18.49 6.93
CA VAL A 53 -6.74 17.90 7.15
C VAL A 53 -6.44 17.88 8.65
N LEU A 54 -6.37 16.68 9.22
CA LEU A 54 -5.99 16.48 10.62
C LEU A 54 -4.47 16.54 10.76
N LEU A 55 -3.96 17.47 11.58
CA LEU A 55 -2.52 17.75 11.68
C LEU A 55 -1.86 17.09 12.89
N ARG A 56 -2.62 16.62 13.86
CA ARG A 56 -2.10 16.01 15.09
C ARG A 56 -2.27 14.49 15.05
N HIS A 57 -1.23 13.79 15.46
CA HIS A 57 -1.24 12.32 15.59
C HIS A 57 -2.43 11.79 16.38
N ALA A 58 -2.76 12.42 17.53
CA ALA A 58 -3.90 12.00 18.35
C ALA A 58 -5.25 12.13 17.62
N ASP A 59 -5.42 13.19 16.82
CA ASP A 59 -6.65 13.43 16.06
C ASP A 59 -6.76 12.45 14.89
N VAL A 60 -5.65 12.18 14.19
CA VAL A 60 -5.58 11.17 13.13
C VAL A 60 -5.92 9.78 13.68
N LEU A 61 -5.36 9.40 14.84
CA LEU A 61 -5.70 8.13 15.47
C LEU A 61 -7.16 8.07 15.91
N ALA A 62 -7.69 9.12 16.54
CA ALA A 62 -9.08 9.15 16.94
C ALA A 62 -10.02 8.95 15.74
N ALA A 63 -9.76 9.65 14.63
CA ALA A 63 -10.56 9.48 13.41
C ALA A 63 -10.38 8.10 12.77
N ALA A 64 -9.16 7.55 12.75
CA ALA A 64 -8.90 6.24 12.15
C ALA A 64 -9.53 5.08 12.92
N TRP A 65 -9.71 5.22 14.24
CA TRP A 65 -10.30 4.18 15.10
C TRP A 65 -11.83 4.31 15.26
N ASP A 66 -12.39 5.49 15.03
CA ASP A 66 -13.84 5.72 15.12
C ASP A 66 -14.51 5.52 13.74
N THR A 67 -14.67 4.25 13.37
CA THR A 67 -15.24 3.86 12.06
C THR A 67 -16.76 4.07 11.97
N GLU A 68 -17.44 4.38 13.08
CA GLU A 68 -18.87 4.72 13.07
C GLU A 68 -19.08 6.18 12.65
N VAL A 69 -18.18 7.08 13.06
CA VAL A 69 -18.21 8.49 12.68
C VAL A 69 -17.48 8.75 11.36
N PHE A 70 -16.33 8.12 11.14
CA PHE A 70 -15.49 8.31 9.97
C PHE A 70 -15.56 7.12 9.02
N SER A 71 -16.59 7.14 8.17
CA SER A 71 -16.86 6.11 7.16
C SER A 71 -15.78 6.03 6.08
N SER A 72 -15.48 4.81 5.64
CA SER A 72 -14.64 4.55 4.46
C SER A 72 -15.47 4.35 3.18
N ALA A 73 -16.79 4.24 3.27
CA ALA A 73 -17.73 4.10 2.15
C ALA A 73 -18.00 5.40 1.39
N VAL A 74 -16.92 6.08 0.97
CA VAL A 74 -16.97 7.41 0.33
C VAL A 74 -16.87 7.37 -1.20
N SER A 75 -16.62 6.19 -1.77
CA SER A 75 -16.46 5.98 -3.20
C SER A 75 -17.69 5.30 -3.80
N ARG A 76 -18.08 5.71 -5.01
CA ARG A 76 -19.08 4.99 -5.82
C ARG A 76 -18.53 3.71 -6.46
N PHE A 77 -17.20 3.57 -6.49
CA PHE A 77 -16.53 2.43 -7.12
C PHE A 77 -16.22 1.37 -6.06
N LEU A 78 -16.39 0.10 -6.42
CA LEU A 78 -16.16 -1.03 -5.52
C LEU A 78 -14.68 -1.13 -5.14
N GLN A 79 -14.38 -1.04 -3.85
CA GLN A 79 -13.03 -1.09 -3.28
C GLN A 79 -13.00 -2.08 -2.10
N LEU A 80 -12.93 -3.38 -2.38
CA LEU A 80 -12.98 -4.39 -1.33
C LEU A 80 -11.62 -4.57 -0.63
N PRO A 81 -11.57 -4.55 0.72
CA PRO A 81 -12.62 -4.17 1.67
C PRO A 81 -12.58 -2.67 2.03
N ASN A 82 -11.60 -1.92 1.53
CA ASN A 82 -11.24 -0.56 1.95
C ASN A 82 -12.36 0.48 1.84
N GLY A 83 -13.35 0.27 0.97
CA GLY A 83 -14.50 1.15 0.77
C GLY A 83 -15.78 0.65 1.43
N LEU A 84 -15.68 -0.27 2.39
CA LEU A 84 -16.81 -0.80 3.15
C LEU A 84 -16.68 -0.43 4.63
N ASP A 85 -17.82 -0.42 5.33
CA ASP A 85 -17.91 -0.27 6.78
C ASP A 85 -18.64 -1.45 7.44
N GLY A 86 -18.58 -1.52 8.77
CA GLY A 86 -19.41 -2.41 9.59
C GLY A 86 -19.35 -3.90 9.22
N VAL A 87 -20.52 -4.53 9.11
CA VAL A 87 -20.67 -5.99 8.91
C VAL A 87 -20.12 -6.44 7.55
N GLU A 88 -20.31 -5.64 6.51
CA GLU A 88 -19.82 -5.96 5.16
C GLU A 88 -18.29 -5.90 5.12
N HIS A 89 -17.69 -4.85 5.71
CA HIS A 89 -16.23 -4.77 5.88
C HIS A 89 -15.70 -5.99 6.63
N ALA A 90 -16.32 -6.35 7.77
CA ALA A 90 -15.89 -7.51 8.56
C ALA A 90 -15.99 -8.83 7.79
N ALA A 91 -16.99 -8.99 6.91
CA ALA A 91 -17.11 -10.17 6.07
C ALA A 91 -15.98 -10.30 5.05
N PHE A 92 -15.65 -9.21 4.34
CA PHE A 92 -14.53 -9.23 3.38
C PHE A 92 -13.16 -9.25 4.06
N ARG A 93 -13.01 -8.69 5.27
CA ARG A 93 -11.79 -8.85 6.05
C ARG A 93 -11.54 -10.30 6.44
N ARG A 94 -12.56 -11.03 6.88
CA ARG A 94 -12.44 -12.48 7.17
C ARG A 94 -12.05 -13.30 5.94
N LEU A 95 -12.43 -12.86 4.75
CA LEU A 95 -11.96 -13.47 3.49
C LEU A 95 -10.48 -13.17 3.25
N ILE A 96 -10.03 -11.92 3.45
CA ILE A 96 -8.70 -11.47 3.04
C ILE A 96 -7.61 -11.83 4.05
N GLU A 97 -7.86 -11.72 5.35
CA GLU A 97 -6.86 -11.92 6.40
C GLU A 97 -6.10 -13.27 6.33
N PRO A 98 -6.75 -14.41 6.02
CA PRO A 98 -6.05 -15.70 5.91
C PRO A 98 -4.90 -15.71 4.90
N TYR A 99 -4.97 -14.91 3.83
CA TYR A 99 -3.93 -14.82 2.80
C TYR A 99 -2.65 -14.15 3.29
N PHE A 100 -2.72 -13.40 4.39
CA PHE A 100 -1.63 -12.59 4.95
C PHE A 100 -1.18 -13.05 6.34
N THR A 101 -1.46 -14.30 6.72
CA THR A 101 -0.98 -14.88 7.98
C THR A 101 0.55 -14.93 8.04
N ASP A 102 1.11 -14.87 9.24
CA ASP A 102 2.56 -14.96 9.47
C ASP A 102 3.18 -16.20 8.81
N GLU A 103 2.48 -17.33 8.85
CA GLU A 103 2.91 -18.58 8.20
C GLU A 103 3.01 -18.41 6.67
N ARG A 104 1.98 -17.85 6.03
CA ARG A 104 2.00 -17.61 4.57
C ARG A 104 3.06 -16.59 4.18
N MET A 105 3.21 -15.52 4.95
CA MET A 105 4.22 -14.50 4.70
C MET A 105 5.63 -15.07 4.89
N ALA A 106 5.85 -15.91 5.89
CA ALA A 106 7.12 -16.61 6.09
C ALA A 106 7.43 -17.60 4.95
N ALA A 107 6.42 -18.30 4.43
CA ALA A 107 6.58 -19.18 3.28
C ALA A 107 6.91 -18.42 1.99
N LEU A 108 6.33 -17.23 1.80
CA LEU A 108 6.57 -16.34 0.65
C LEU A 108 7.93 -15.62 0.72
N GLU A 109 8.44 -15.37 1.92
CA GLU A 109 9.64 -14.54 2.17
C GLU A 109 10.87 -14.94 1.34
N PRO A 110 11.23 -16.24 1.18
CA PRO A 110 12.37 -16.63 0.36
C PRO A 110 12.22 -16.26 -1.12
N GLU A 111 11.01 -16.36 -1.67
CA GLU A 111 10.73 -16.01 -3.08
C GLU A 111 10.85 -14.50 -3.30
N VAL A 112 10.28 -13.70 -2.39
CA VAL A 112 10.36 -12.24 -2.44
C VAL A 112 11.81 -11.77 -2.26
N ARG A 113 12.57 -12.45 -1.39
CA ARG A 113 14.00 -12.18 -1.22
C ARG A 113 14.80 -12.47 -2.48
N GLU A 114 14.45 -13.53 -3.21
CA GLU A 114 15.08 -13.84 -4.50
C GLU A 114 14.74 -12.80 -5.57
N VAL A 115 13.48 -12.36 -5.64
CA VAL A 115 13.07 -11.23 -6.50
C VAL A 115 13.91 -9.98 -6.20
N ALA A 116 14.08 -9.62 -4.93
CA ALA A 116 14.91 -8.47 -4.53
C ALA A 116 16.36 -8.60 -5.02
N ARG A 117 16.96 -9.80 -4.91
CA ARG A 117 18.31 -10.06 -5.41
C ARG A 117 18.40 -9.92 -6.94
N GLN A 118 17.43 -10.45 -7.66
CA GLN A 118 17.39 -10.40 -9.12
C GLN A 118 17.30 -8.96 -9.62
N VAL A 119 16.37 -8.17 -9.06
CA VAL A 119 16.18 -6.77 -9.44
C VAL A 119 17.45 -5.95 -9.15
N CYS A 120 18.06 -6.14 -7.98
CA CYS A 120 19.34 -5.49 -7.65
C CYS A 120 20.47 -5.91 -8.62
N ALA A 121 20.59 -7.19 -8.93
CA ALA A 121 21.62 -7.71 -9.83
C ALA A 121 21.44 -7.21 -11.27
N GLU A 122 20.20 -7.04 -11.74
CA GLU A 122 19.90 -6.44 -13.04
C GLU A 122 20.35 -4.99 -13.12
N VAL A 123 20.07 -4.18 -12.11
CA VAL A 123 20.52 -2.77 -12.07
C VAL A 123 22.04 -2.68 -12.05
N VAL A 124 22.71 -3.53 -11.26
CA VAL A 124 24.19 -3.57 -11.23
C VAL A 124 24.76 -4.01 -12.58
N ARG A 125 24.19 -5.05 -13.20
CA ARG A 125 24.64 -5.53 -14.53
C ARG A 125 24.46 -4.46 -15.61
N ALA A 126 23.34 -3.74 -15.59
CA ALA A 126 23.06 -2.66 -16.54
C ALA A 126 24.09 -1.53 -16.47
N ALA A 127 24.66 -1.26 -15.29
CA ALA A 127 25.72 -0.26 -15.11
C ALA A 127 27.10 -0.68 -15.63
N GLY A 128 27.34 -1.99 -15.81
CA GLY A 128 28.63 -2.53 -16.25
C GLY A 128 29.78 -2.17 -15.30
N ALA A 129 30.91 -1.71 -15.86
CA ALA A 129 32.07 -1.26 -15.09
C ALA A 129 31.93 0.19 -14.56
N GLY A 130 30.83 0.88 -14.88
CA GLY A 130 30.56 2.25 -14.47
C GLY A 130 29.98 2.36 -13.05
N ALA A 131 29.81 3.60 -12.60
CA ALA A 131 29.04 3.87 -11.39
C ALA A 131 27.57 3.52 -11.60
N VAL A 132 26.99 2.74 -10.69
CA VAL A 132 25.55 2.43 -10.71
C VAL A 132 24.76 3.73 -10.52
N ARG A 133 23.92 4.06 -11.49
CA ARG A 133 22.92 5.12 -11.43
C ARG A 133 21.59 4.48 -11.75
N CYS A 134 20.61 4.66 -10.86
CA CYS A 134 19.27 4.17 -11.10
C CYS A 134 18.22 5.07 -10.45
N ASP A 135 17.03 5.07 -11.02
CA ASP A 135 15.83 5.57 -10.35
C ASP A 135 15.33 4.49 -9.36
N ALA A 136 15.43 4.82 -8.07
CA ALA A 136 15.04 3.91 -6.99
C ALA A 136 13.56 3.49 -7.02
N VAL A 137 12.68 4.34 -7.56
CA VAL A 137 11.25 4.02 -7.66
C VAL A 137 11.01 3.17 -8.89
N SER A 138 11.34 3.68 -10.08
CA SER A 138 10.94 3.02 -11.33
C SER A 138 11.78 1.79 -11.69
N GLU A 139 13.09 1.81 -11.41
CA GLU A 139 14.00 0.74 -11.82
C GLU A 139 14.24 -0.33 -10.74
N LEU A 140 13.96 -0.01 -9.47
CA LEU A 140 14.01 -0.97 -8.36
C LEU A 140 12.62 -1.23 -7.79
N GLY A 141 11.97 -0.21 -7.23
CA GLY A 141 10.71 -0.33 -6.49
C GLY A 141 9.59 -0.98 -7.29
N SER A 142 9.31 -0.44 -8.48
CA SER A 142 8.25 -0.92 -9.36
C SER A 142 8.48 -2.36 -9.80
N ARG A 143 9.71 -2.70 -10.23
CA ARG A 143 10.06 -4.05 -10.68
C ARG A 143 9.97 -5.06 -9.54
N PHE A 144 10.50 -4.70 -8.37
CA PHE A 144 10.40 -5.53 -7.17
C PHE A 144 8.94 -5.78 -6.80
N ALA A 145 8.12 -4.72 -6.72
CA ALA A 145 6.72 -4.84 -6.34
C ALA A 145 5.95 -5.74 -7.32
N VAL A 146 6.08 -5.50 -8.63
CA VAL A 146 5.38 -6.28 -9.67
C VAL A 146 5.79 -7.75 -9.60
N ARG A 147 7.09 -8.04 -9.56
CA ARG A 147 7.58 -9.43 -9.53
C ARG A 147 7.23 -10.15 -8.23
N ALA A 148 7.31 -9.48 -7.08
CA ALA A 148 6.94 -10.07 -5.80
C ALA A 148 5.44 -10.42 -5.78
N MET A 149 4.59 -9.51 -6.28
CA MET A 149 3.15 -9.72 -6.38
C MET A 149 2.82 -10.84 -7.37
N THR A 150 3.40 -10.86 -8.57
CA THR A 150 3.07 -11.90 -9.55
C THR A 150 3.47 -13.29 -9.05
N ARG A 151 4.60 -13.40 -8.32
CA ARG A 151 4.98 -14.64 -7.63
C ARG A 151 3.95 -15.06 -6.60
N TRP A 152 3.59 -14.14 -5.70
CA TRP A 152 2.61 -14.42 -4.65
C TRP A 152 1.24 -14.85 -5.20
N LEU A 153 0.75 -14.16 -6.23
CA LEU A 153 -0.56 -14.45 -6.83
C LEU A 153 -0.53 -15.64 -7.81
N GLY A 154 0.64 -16.17 -8.16
CA GLY A 154 0.80 -17.20 -9.19
C GLY A 154 0.57 -16.68 -10.62
N TRP A 155 0.76 -15.39 -10.86
CA TRP A 155 0.56 -14.79 -12.18
C TRP A 155 1.76 -15.06 -13.10
N PRO A 156 1.52 -15.21 -14.42
CA PRO A 156 2.58 -15.37 -15.40
C PRO A 156 3.62 -14.24 -15.34
N ALA A 157 4.91 -14.60 -15.40
CA ALA A 157 6.01 -13.64 -15.29
C ALA A 157 6.10 -12.69 -16.51
N ASP A 158 5.57 -13.10 -17.66
CA ASP A 158 5.51 -12.29 -18.88
C ASP A 158 4.48 -11.14 -18.79
N LEU A 159 3.65 -11.08 -17.74
CA LEU A 159 2.81 -9.92 -17.44
C LEU A 159 3.60 -8.73 -16.86
N GLU A 160 4.86 -8.92 -16.44
CA GLU A 160 5.66 -7.85 -15.82
C GLU A 160 5.68 -6.55 -16.65
N PRO A 161 5.98 -6.55 -17.96
CA PRO A 161 6.00 -5.33 -18.76
C PRO A 161 4.64 -4.63 -18.80
N THR A 162 3.56 -5.39 -18.98
CA THR A 162 2.18 -4.88 -19.03
C THR A 162 1.76 -4.26 -17.70
N LEU A 163 2.12 -4.88 -16.58
CA LEU A 163 1.82 -4.37 -15.24
C LEU A 163 2.62 -3.11 -14.91
N LEU A 164 3.89 -3.03 -15.32
CA LEU A 164 4.72 -1.85 -15.14
C LEU A 164 4.18 -0.65 -15.93
N GLU A 165 3.81 -0.87 -17.20
CA GLU A 165 3.17 0.15 -18.04
C GLU A 165 1.84 0.60 -17.45
N TRP A 166 0.98 -0.36 -17.11
CA TRP A 166 -0.31 -0.08 -16.48
C TRP A 166 -0.15 0.71 -15.18
N MET A 167 0.84 0.39 -14.35
CA MET A 167 1.06 1.09 -13.09
C MET A 167 1.48 2.55 -13.31
N ALA A 168 2.35 2.82 -14.29
CA ALA A 168 2.76 4.17 -14.64
C ALA A 168 1.56 4.99 -15.16
N ASP A 169 0.75 4.39 -16.02
CA ASP A 169 -0.45 5.03 -16.58
C ASP A 169 -1.53 5.26 -15.53
N ASN A 170 -1.75 4.31 -14.62
CA ASN A 170 -2.71 4.44 -13.52
C ASN A 170 -2.33 5.60 -12.59
N GLN A 171 -1.04 5.75 -12.29
CA GLN A 171 -0.56 6.91 -11.52
C GLN A 171 -0.74 8.22 -12.28
N ALA A 172 -0.47 8.25 -13.59
CA ALA A 172 -0.67 9.44 -14.41
C ALA A 172 -2.15 9.82 -14.51
N ALA A 173 -3.04 8.85 -14.71
CA ALA A 173 -4.49 9.03 -14.74
C ALA A 173 -5.00 9.58 -13.40
N THR A 174 -4.62 8.96 -12.28
CA THR A 174 -4.99 9.41 -10.92
C THR A 174 -4.57 10.85 -10.67
N ARG A 175 -3.31 11.21 -10.98
CA ARG A 175 -2.80 12.58 -10.82
C ARG A 175 -3.50 13.60 -11.72
N SER A 176 -3.96 13.17 -12.91
CA SER A 176 -4.62 14.07 -13.86
C SER A 176 -6.04 14.45 -13.45
N GLY A 177 -6.70 13.65 -12.59
CA GLY A 177 -8.10 13.82 -12.24
C GLY A 177 -9.08 13.59 -13.40
N ARG A 178 -8.60 13.18 -14.58
CA ARG A 178 -9.44 13.00 -15.77
C ARG A 178 -10.17 11.65 -15.71
N LEU A 179 -11.49 11.72 -15.82
CA LEU A 179 -12.36 10.54 -15.70
C LEU A 179 -12.20 9.57 -16.87
N ASP A 180 -11.95 10.07 -18.09
CA ASP A 180 -11.70 9.25 -19.28
C ASP A 180 -10.41 8.43 -19.12
N ALA A 181 -9.31 9.07 -18.72
CA ALA A 181 -8.05 8.39 -18.47
C ALA A 181 -8.17 7.35 -17.35
N THR A 182 -8.93 7.67 -16.29
CA THR A 182 -9.20 6.74 -15.18
C THR A 182 -10.04 5.53 -15.63
N ALA A 183 -11.02 5.74 -16.51
CA ALA A 183 -11.82 4.66 -17.07
C ALA A 183 -10.98 3.74 -17.98
N ASP A 184 -10.07 4.32 -18.78
CA ASP A 184 -9.20 3.55 -19.68
C ASP A 184 -8.21 2.65 -18.91
N VAL A 185 -7.60 3.15 -17.83
CA VAL A 185 -6.72 2.32 -16.98
C VAL A 185 -7.51 1.25 -16.24
N ALA A 186 -8.75 1.54 -15.81
CA ALA A 186 -9.62 0.55 -15.18
C ALA A 186 -9.98 -0.59 -16.15
N ARG A 187 -10.40 -0.25 -17.39
CA ARG A 187 -10.71 -1.25 -18.42
C ARG A 187 -9.51 -2.15 -18.74
N ARG A 188 -8.32 -1.56 -18.93
CA ARG A 188 -7.08 -2.34 -19.17
C ARG A 188 -6.74 -3.24 -17.99
N TYR A 189 -7.00 -2.80 -16.77
CA TYR A 189 -6.83 -3.65 -15.60
C TYR A 189 -7.79 -4.85 -15.61
N ASP A 190 -9.05 -4.62 -15.98
CA ASP A 190 -10.05 -5.69 -16.08
C ASP A 190 -9.66 -6.74 -17.14
N GLU A 191 -9.02 -6.32 -18.24
CA GLU A 191 -8.45 -7.20 -19.25
C GLU A 191 -7.30 -8.06 -18.70
N ILE A 192 -6.38 -7.47 -17.92
CA ILE A 192 -5.32 -8.19 -17.22
C ILE A 192 -5.92 -9.23 -16.27
N ILE A 193 -6.90 -8.83 -15.46
CA ILE A 193 -7.59 -9.77 -14.55
C ILE A 193 -8.28 -10.89 -15.32
N GLY A 194 -9.01 -10.57 -16.39
CA GLY A 194 -9.63 -11.58 -17.25
C GLY A 194 -8.63 -12.61 -17.77
N SER A 195 -7.44 -12.15 -18.21
CA SER A 195 -6.37 -13.02 -18.71
C SER A 195 -5.79 -13.99 -17.66
N VAL A 196 -5.77 -13.60 -16.38
CA VAL A 196 -5.28 -14.49 -15.30
C VAL A 196 -6.38 -15.38 -14.75
N LEU A 197 -7.65 -14.96 -14.79
CA LEU A 197 -8.76 -15.76 -14.30
C LEU A 197 -9.18 -16.84 -15.30
N ALA A 198 -9.20 -16.54 -16.61
CA ALA A 198 -9.72 -17.47 -17.62
C ALA A 198 -9.02 -18.86 -17.63
N PRO A 199 -7.68 -18.96 -17.63
CA PRO A 199 -7.00 -20.26 -17.59
C PRO A 199 -7.31 -21.08 -16.33
N ARG A 200 -7.64 -20.43 -15.21
CA ARG A 200 -8.00 -21.08 -13.94
C ARG A 200 -9.44 -21.56 -13.92
N ARG A 201 -10.31 -21.01 -14.77
CA ARG A 201 -11.69 -21.48 -14.97
C ARG A 201 -11.72 -22.74 -15.85
N ASP A 202 -10.83 -22.78 -16.84
CA ASP A 202 -10.76 -23.86 -17.83
C ASP A 202 -9.85 -25.02 -17.39
N GLY A 203 -8.79 -24.69 -16.65
CA GLY A 203 -7.86 -25.66 -16.06
C GLY A 203 -8.53 -26.32 -14.86
N GLY A 204 -9.05 -27.53 -15.05
CA GLY A 204 -9.58 -28.36 -13.98
C GLY A 204 -8.59 -28.50 -12.81
N ASP A 205 -9.13 -28.90 -11.65
CA ASP A 205 -8.36 -28.98 -10.41
C ASP A 205 -7.08 -29.82 -10.55
N ASP A 206 -6.06 -29.50 -9.73
CA ASP A 206 -5.02 -30.48 -9.40
C ASP A 206 -5.71 -31.80 -8.97
N PRO A 207 -5.19 -33.00 -9.28
CA PRO A 207 -5.76 -34.29 -8.88
C PRO A 207 -6.33 -34.40 -7.45
N ASP A 208 -5.82 -33.61 -6.50
CA ASP A 208 -6.29 -33.57 -5.10
C ASP A 208 -7.30 -32.45 -4.78
N GLY A 209 -7.81 -31.70 -5.76
CA GLY A 209 -8.74 -30.59 -5.55
C GLY A 209 -8.12 -29.30 -5.00
N ARG A 210 -6.79 -29.25 -4.87
CA ARG A 210 -6.08 -28.13 -4.22
C ARG A 210 -5.94 -26.92 -5.14
N PRO A 211 -6.03 -25.68 -4.62
CA PRO A 211 -5.68 -24.49 -5.39
C PRO A 211 -4.21 -24.54 -5.82
N GLN A 212 -3.96 -24.23 -7.09
CA GLN A 212 -2.61 -24.22 -7.66
C GLN A 212 -1.81 -23.00 -7.19
N ASP A 213 -2.51 -21.91 -6.87
CA ASP A 213 -1.95 -20.65 -6.42
C ASP A 213 -3.00 -19.81 -5.65
N VAL A 214 -2.56 -18.67 -5.12
CA VAL A 214 -3.40 -17.72 -4.37
C VAL A 214 -4.58 -17.19 -5.19
N THR A 215 -4.41 -16.98 -6.50
CA THR A 215 -5.50 -16.50 -7.35
C THR A 215 -6.59 -17.58 -7.50
N ALA A 216 -6.19 -18.84 -7.71
CA ALA A 216 -7.12 -19.96 -7.76
C ALA A 216 -7.80 -20.21 -6.40
N GLU A 217 -7.09 -19.97 -5.30
CA GLU A 217 -7.67 -20.05 -3.96
C GLU A 217 -8.75 -18.98 -3.76
N LEU A 218 -8.45 -17.73 -4.12
CA LEU A 218 -9.39 -16.61 -4.06
C LEU A 218 -10.66 -16.86 -4.90
N MET A 219 -10.51 -17.45 -6.09
CA MET A 219 -11.64 -17.80 -6.95
C MET A 219 -12.59 -18.83 -6.35
N ARG A 220 -12.09 -19.68 -5.44
CA ARG A 220 -12.88 -20.72 -4.75
C ARG A 220 -13.35 -20.29 -3.37
N ASP A 221 -12.91 -19.12 -2.90
CA ASP A 221 -13.22 -18.61 -1.57
C ASP A 221 -14.71 -18.30 -1.43
N GLN A 222 -15.27 -18.72 -0.28
CA GLN A 222 -16.68 -18.55 0.07
C GLN A 222 -16.84 -18.00 1.50
N ALA A 223 -15.78 -17.43 2.09
CA ALA A 223 -15.84 -16.79 3.40
C ALA A 223 -17.00 -15.78 3.59
N PRO A 224 -17.47 -15.02 2.57
CA PRO A 224 -18.67 -14.20 2.69
C PRO A 224 -20.00 -14.99 2.62
N GLY A 225 -19.96 -16.32 2.70
CA GLY A 225 -21.13 -17.22 2.66
C GLY A 225 -21.57 -17.64 1.25
N ARG A 226 -20.84 -17.22 0.21
CA ARG A 226 -21.07 -17.55 -1.20
C ARG A 226 -19.79 -17.37 -2.01
N PRO A 227 -19.69 -17.93 -3.22
CA PRO A 227 -18.64 -17.59 -4.16
C PRO A 227 -18.59 -16.07 -4.45
N LEU A 228 -17.39 -15.55 -4.64
CA LEU A 228 -17.18 -14.18 -5.09
C LEU A 228 -17.73 -13.98 -6.50
N ARG A 229 -18.32 -12.81 -6.75
CA ARG A 229 -18.66 -12.37 -8.12
C ARG A 229 -17.41 -11.88 -8.84
N ASP A 230 -17.45 -11.86 -10.17
CA ASP A 230 -16.34 -11.40 -11.00
C ASP A 230 -15.90 -9.98 -10.64
N GLU A 231 -16.83 -9.07 -10.37
CA GLU A 231 -16.50 -7.70 -10.00
C GLU A 231 -15.83 -7.62 -8.61
N GLU A 232 -16.15 -8.57 -7.72
CA GLU A 232 -15.54 -8.64 -6.40
C GLU A 232 -14.13 -9.22 -6.47
N LEU A 233 -13.91 -10.26 -7.29
CA LEU A 233 -12.58 -10.79 -7.60
C LEU A 233 -11.68 -9.69 -8.18
N VAL A 234 -12.19 -8.97 -9.18
CA VAL A 234 -11.49 -7.84 -9.79
C VAL A 234 -11.18 -6.77 -8.74
N SER A 235 -12.12 -6.43 -7.86
CA SER A 235 -11.92 -5.41 -6.83
C SER A 235 -10.86 -5.82 -5.79
N VAL A 236 -10.88 -7.07 -5.30
CA VAL A 236 -9.89 -7.60 -4.36
C VAL A 236 -8.50 -7.62 -5.00
N LEU A 237 -8.38 -8.17 -6.21
CA LEU A 237 -7.11 -8.21 -6.94
C LEU A 237 -6.61 -6.80 -7.25
N ARG A 238 -7.49 -5.88 -7.63
CA ARG A 238 -7.13 -4.46 -7.85
C ARG A 238 -6.59 -3.81 -6.59
N ASN A 239 -7.11 -4.15 -5.43
CA ASN A 239 -6.58 -3.63 -4.17
C ASN A 239 -5.16 -4.17 -3.92
N TRP A 240 -4.98 -5.49 -4.03
CA TRP A 240 -3.70 -6.19 -3.83
C TRP A 240 -2.62 -5.84 -4.86
N THR A 241 -2.98 -5.37 -6.06
CA THR A 241 -2.01 -4.92 -7.05
C THR A 241 -2.00 -3.40 -7.20
N GLY A 242 -3.12 -2.81 -7.61
CA GLY A 242 -3.22 -1.40 -7.97
C GLY A 242 -2.99 -0.44 -6.80
N GLY A 243 -3.50 -0.79 -5.62
CA GLY A 243 -3.28 -0.03 -4.39
C GLY A 243 -1.87 -0.24 -3.80
N ASP A 244 -1.42 -1.49 -3.76
CA ASP A 244 -0.23 -1.85 -3.00
C ASP A 244 1.08 -1.72 -3.78
N LEU A 245 1.10 -1.96 -5.10
CA LEU A 245 2.34 -1.90 -5.90
C LEU A 245 2.98 -0.52 -5.87
N GLY A 246 2.18 0.53 -6.04
CA GLY A 246 2.66 1.92 -5.99
C GLY A 246 3.22 2.28 -4.62
N SER A 247 2.55 1.84 -3.55
CA SER A 247 2.95 2.08 -2.16
C SER A 247 4.28 1.38 -1.83
N ILE A 248 4.46 0.13 -2.25
CA ILE A 248 5.71 -0.63 -2.10
C ILE A 248 6.85 0.07 -2.87
N ALA A 249 6.61 0.45 -4.13
CA ALA A 249 7.62 1.08 -4.97
C ALA A 249 8.11 2.43 -4.41
N LEU A 250 7.17 3.29 -4.00
CA LEU A 250 7.48 4.59 -3.39
C LEU A 250 8.18 4.43 -2.03
N SER A 251 7.74 3.47 -1.21
CA SER A 251 8.38 3.18 0.07
C SER A 251 9.83 2.74 -0.09
N LEU A 252 10.12 1.89 -1.08
CA LEU A 252 11.50 1.52 -1.39
C LEU A 252 12.33 2.73 -1.81
N GLY A 253 11.76 3.62 -2.64
CA GLY A 253 12.38 4.89 -3.01
C GLY A 253 12.76 5.74 -1.78
N VAL A 254 11.84 5.89 -0.81
CA VAL A 254 12.08 6.62 0.44
C VAL A 254 13.20 5.97 1.26
N VAL A 255 13.16 4.64 1.44
CA VAL A 255 14.18 3.90 2.21
C VAL A 255 15.56 4.03 1.55
N LEU A 256 15.64 3.85 0.23
CA LEU A 256 16.90 3.95 -0.51
C LEU A 256 17.44 5.39 -0.51
N HIS A 257 16.59 6.40 -0.68
CA HIS A 257 16.99 7.80 -0.56
C HIS A 257 17.57 8.10 0.83
N TYR A 258 16.91 7.63 1.89
CA TYR A 258 17.39 7.82 3.26
C TYR A 258 18.74 7.13 3.48
N LEU A 259 18.91 5.88 3.03
CA LEU A 259 20.19 5.18 3.10
C LEU A 259 21.27 5.90 2.30
N ALA A 260 20.98 6.37 1.09
CA ALA A 260 21.93 7.06 0.21
C ALA A 260 22.45 8.36 0.82
N THR A 261 21.60 9.07 1.57
CA THR A 261 21.92 10.36 2.22
C THR A 261 22.49 10.22 3.64
N HIS A 262 22.46 9.01 4.23
CA HIS A 262 22.91 8.75 5.60
C HIS A 262 23.96 7.62 5.67
N ARG A 263 25.23 7.94 5.42
CA ARG A 263 26.34 6.96 5.40
C ARG A 263 26.45 6.12 6.68
N TRP A 264 26.29 6.74 7.84
CA TRP A 264 26.33 6.03 9.14
C TRP A 264 25.33 4.88 9.21
N LEU A 265 24.16 5.02 8.57
CA LEU A 265 23.15 3.98 8.56
C LEU A 265 23.52 2.86 7.59
N GLN A 266 24.13 3.18 6.45
CA GLN A 266 24.66 2.15 5.53
C GLN A 266 25.70 1.28 6.24
N ASP A 267 26.64 1.91 6.96
CA ASP A 267 27.70 1.20 7.68
C ASP A 267 27.12 0.34 8.81
N ARG A 268 26.10 0.84 9.52
CA ARG A 268 25.37 0.07 10.53
C ARG A 268 24.66 -1.15 9.96
N VAL A 269 23.97 -1.01 8.83
CA VAL A 269 23.25 -2.12 8.18
C VAL A 269 24.24 -3.16 7.63
N ARG A 270 25.35 -2.73 7.03
CA ARG A 270 26.38 -3.64 6.48
C ARG A 270 27.14 -4.41 7.55
N SER A 271 27.35 -3.82 8.73
CA SER A 271 27.99 -4.48 9.88
C SER A 271 27.06 -5.45 10.63
N GLY A 272 25.82 -5.65 10.18
CA GLY A 272 24.88 -6.57 10.80
C GLY A 272 24.18 -6.02 12.06
N GLY A 273 24.27 -4.71 12.31
CA GLY A 273 23.57 -4.04 13.40
C GLY A 273 22.05 -4.03 13.17
N HIS A 274 21.35 -5.06 13.62
CA HIS A 274 19.89 -5.16 13.52
C HIS A 274 19.23 -3.97 14.25
N PRO A 275 18.35 -3.17 13.61
CA PRO A 275 17.76 -1.97 14.19
C PRO A 275 17.05 -2.16 15.54
N ALA A 276 16.53 -3.36 15.84
CA ALA A 276 15.77 -3.63 17.06
C ALA A 276 16.61 -3.72 18.35
N ARG A 277 17.94 -3.94 18.26
CA ARG A 277 18.77 -4.17 19.47
C ARG A 277 19.24 -2.89 20.14
N ALA A 278 19.42 -1.80 19.40
CA ALA A 278 20.01 -0.56 19.94
C ALA A 278 19.05 0.30 20.78
N HIS A 279 17.73 0.10 20.68
CA HIS A 279 16.77 0.91 21.44
C HIS A 279 16.57 0.43 22.88
N ARG A 280 16.95 -0.82 23.20
CA ARG A 280 16.91 -1.37 24.57
C ARG A 280 18.11 -0.93 25.43
N ASP A 281 19.24 -0.63 24.82
CA ASP A 281 20.48 -0.32 25.55
C ASP A 281 20.68 1.17 25.87
N ARG A 282 19.79 2.07 25.41
CA ARG A 282 19.83 3.50 25.77
C ARG A 282 18.97 3.89 26.97
N GLY A 283 18.36 2.91 27.66
CA GLY A 283 17.40 3.14 28.75
C GLY A 283 17.83 2.66 30.14
N ARG A 284 19.09 2.21 30.34
CA ARG A 284 19.60 1.89 31.69
C ARG A 284 20.56 2.96 32.15
N ASP A 285 20.11 3.76 33.09
CA ASP A 285 20.93 4.67 33.88
C ASP A 285 21.95 3.86 34.72
N PRO A 286 23.21 4.32 34.91
CA PRO A 286 24.21 3.58 35.66
C PRO A 286 24.04 3.60 37.19
N GLU A 287 23.02 4.26 37.74
CA GLU A 287 22.91 4.49 39.19
C GLU A 287 22.12 3.43 39.97
N ASP A 288 21.73 2.30 39.35
CA ASP A 288 20.96 1.25 40.02
C ASP A 288 21.75 -0.06 40.18
N ARG A 289 22.87 0.01 40.91
CA ARG A 289 23.62 -1.16 41.42
C ARG A 289 24.00 -1.01 42.88
#